data_AF-A0A528E504-F1
#
_entry.id   AF-A0A528E504-F1
#
_cell.length_a   1.000
_cell.length_b   1.000
_cell.length_c   1.000
_cell.angle_alpha   90.00
_cell.angle_beta   90.00
_cell.angle_gamma   90.00
#
_symmetry.space_group_name_H-M   'P 1'
#
loop_
_entity.id
_entity.type
_entity.pdbx_description
1 polymer ?
#
loop_
_entity_poly.entity_id
_entity_poly.type
_entity_poly.pdbx_seq_one_letter_code
_entity_poly.pdbx_strand_id
1 'polypeptide(L)'
;MSLSDLARLEHVSVIFEKRPDGGLRVSSPDVPGFRLSHSNPALITADIIPALETIIGETVGKAVRVTMASSRLSLPEAASEQTKADYVAKIAA
;
A
#
# COMPACT_ATOMS: atom_id res chain seq x y z
N MET A 1 -9.18 14.59 0.09
CA MET A 1 -9.33 14.30 -1.35
C MET A 1 -10.82 14.26 -1.66
N SER A 2 -11.27 15.03 -2.65
CA SER A 2 -12.67 15.06 -3.08
C SER A 2 -12.95 13.86 -4.00
N LEU A 3 -14.18 13.36 -4.03
CA LEU A 3 -14.60 12.31 -4.99
C LEU A 3 -14.33 12.71 -6.45
N SER A 4 -14.32 14.01 -6.74
CA SER A 4 -13.99 14.56 -8.06
C SER A 4 -12.51 14.39 -8.46
N ASP A 5 -11.60 14.24 -7.49
CA ASP A 5 -10.16 14.13 -7.73
C ASP A 5 -9.78 12.72 -8.21
N LEU A 6 -10.55 11.69 -7.80
CA LEU A 6 -10.36 10.29 -8.22
C LEU A 6 -10.52 10.10 -9.73
N ALA A 7 -11.37 10.90 -10.39
CA ALA A 7 -11.60 10.80 -11.83
C ALA A 7 -10.40 11.28 -12.67
N ARG A 8 -9.44 11.98 -12.07
CA ARG A 8 -8.21 12.46 -12.72
C ARG A 8 -6.96 11.69 -12.28
N LEU A 9 -7.14 10.63 -11.49
CA LEU A 9 -6.01 9.89 -10.96
C LEU A 9 -5.35 9.03 -12.03
N GLU A 10 -4.11 9.37 -12.40
CA GLU A 10 -3.27 8.54 -13.27
C GLU A 10 -2.44 7.53 -12.45
N HIS A 11 -2.18 7.83 -11.18
CA HIS A 11 -1.40 6.98 -10.27
C HIS A 11 -2.07 6.89 -8.90
N VAL A 12 -2.11 5.69 -8.33
CA VAL A 12 -2.59 5.41 -6.97
C VAL A 12 -1.43 4.93 -6.12
N SER A 13 -1.22 5.56 -4.98
CA SER A 13 -0.24 5.12 -3.97
C SER A 13 -0.90 4.12 -3.03
N VAL A 14 -0.23 3.00 -2.77
CA VAL A 14 -0.64 2.01 -1.76
C VAL A 14 0.41 1.93 -0.66
N ILE A 15 -0.05 1.96 0.59
CA ILE A 15 0.78 1.88 1.79
C ILE A 15 0.67 0.46 2.35
N PHE A 16 1.81 -0.17 2.56
CA PHE A 16 1.94 -1.49 3.16
C PHE A 16 2.37 -1.37 4.61
N GLU A 17 1.56 -1.88 5.54
CA GLU A 17 1.85 -1.89 6.97
C GLU A 17 1.94 -3.34 7.46
N LYS A 18 3.10 -3.72 8.03
CA LYS A 18 3.26 -5.02 8.67
C LYS A 18 2.46 -5.05 9.98
N ARG A 19 1.73 -6.14 10.21
CA ARG A 19 0.98 -6.35 11.45
C ARG A 19 1.81 -7.12 12.49
N PRO A 20 1.53 -6.94 13.79
CA PRO A 20 2.21 -7.67 14.86
C PRO A 20 2.07 -9.19 14.78
N ASP A 21 1.00 -9.69 14.18
CA ASP A 21 0.72 -11.12 13.98
C ASP A 21 1.41 -11.72 12.74
N GLY A 22 2.29 -10.96 12.08
CA GLY A 22 2.95 -11.37 10.84
C GLY A 22 2.10 -11.15 9.58
N GLY A 23 0.87 -10.65 9.74
CA GLY A 23 0.01 -10.25 8.63
C GLY A 23 0.43 -8.96 7.95
N LEU A 24 -0.35 -8.58 6.96
CA LEU A 24 -0.17 -7.37 6.19
C LEU A 24 -1.47 -6.55 6.21
N ARG A 25 -1.34 -5.23 6.19
CA ARG A 25 -2.42 -4.30 5.99
C ARG A 25 -2.04 -3.39 4.83
N VAL A 26 -2.99 -3.12 3.95
CA VAL A 26 -2.80 -2.25 2.81
C VAL A 26 -3.91 -1.21 2.80
N SER A 27 -3.53 0.04 2.57
CA SER A 27 -4.48 1.15 2.43
C SER A 27 -3.96 2.17 1.43
N SER A 28 -4.83 3.05 0.96
CA SER A 28 -4.45 4.14 0.06
C SER A 28 -5.03 5.45 0.57
N PRO A 29 -4.23 6.52 0.74
CA PRO A 29 -4.76 7.85 1.01
C PRO A 29 -5.49 8.43 -0.21
N ASP A 30 -5.17 7.92 -1.40
CA ASP A 30 -5.72 8.39 -2.66
C ASP A 30 -7.10 7.79 -2.96
N VAL A 31 -7.42 6.64 -2.38
CA VAL A 31 -8.69 5.94 -2.55
C VAL A 31 -9.39 5.80 -1.18
N PRO A 32 -10.24 6.77 -0.80
CA PRO A 32 -11.03 6.70 0.42
C PRO A 32 -11.82 5.40 0.51
N GLY A 33 -11.73 4.72 1.65
CA GLY A 33 -12.40 3.43 1.87
C GLY A 33 -11.60 2.21 1.43
N PHE A 34 -10.50 2.36 0.68
CA PHE A 34 -9.63 1.24 0.34
C PHE A 34 -8.77 0.80 1.55
N ARG A 35 -9.10 -0.37 2.09
CA ARG A 35 -8.34 -1.02 3.16
C ARG A 35 -8.46 -2.54 3.05
N LEU A 36 -7.33 -3.22 2.89
CA LEU A 36 -7.22 -4.67 2.91
C LEU A 36 -6.39 -5.10 4.13
N SER A 37 -6.74 -6.22 4.74
CA SER A 37 -5.94 -6.78 5.82
C SER A 37 -6.12 -8.28 5.95
N HIS A 38 -5.00 -8.99 6.05
CA HIS A 38 -4.98 -10.44 6.07
C HIS A 38 -3.73 -10.94 6.83
N SER A 39 -3.83 -12.12 7.45
CA SER A 39 -2.72 -12.75 8.17
C SER A 39 -1.67 -13.35 7.22
N ASN A 40 -2.08 -13.73 6.01
CA ASN A 40 -1.21 -14.16 4.92
C ASN A 40 -0.98 -13.00 3.92
N PRO A 41 0.24 -12.42 3.85
CA PRO A 41 0.57 -11.33 2.95
C PRO A 41 0.40 -11.65 1.46
N ALA A 42 0.62 -12.89 1.05
CA ALA A 42 0.55 -13.30 -0.35
C ALA A 42 -0.88 -13.16 -0.92
N LEU A 43 -1.90 -13.37 -0.08
CA LEU A 43 -3.30 -13.22 -0.47
C LEU A 43 -3.68 -11.76 -0.67
N ILE A 44 -3.11 -10.84 0.13
CA ILE A 44 -3.39 -9.41 -0.05
C ILE A 44 -2.94 -8.92 -1.42
N THR A 45 -1.76 -9.34 -1.89
CA THR A 45 -1.23 -8.86 -3.16
C THR A 45 -2.15 -9.19 -4.34
N ALA A 46 -2.83 -10.35 -4.29
CA ALA A 46 -3.81 -10.73 -5.30
C ALA A 46 -5.08 -9.87 -5.25
N ASP A 47 -5.44 -9.38 -4.07
CA ASP A 47 -6.68 -8.63 -3.83
C ASP A 47 -6.55 -7.12 -4.07
N ILE A 48 -5.33 -6.57 -4.09
CA ILE A 48 -5.11 -5.10 -4.24
C ILE A 48 -5.73 -4.56 -5.53
N ILE A 49 -5.36 -5.14 -6.68
CA ILE A 49 -5.83 -4.67 -7.99
C ILE A 49 -7.36 -4.76 -8.11
N PRO A 50 -8.00 -5.93 -7.89
CA PRO A 50 -9.45 -6.05 -8.07
C PRO A 50 -10.21 -5.14 -7.11
N ALA A 51 -9.76 -4.99 -5.86
CA ALA A 51 -10.42 -4.08 -4.92
C ALA A 51 -10.29 -2.60 -5.33
N LEU A 52 -9.15 -2.19 -5.88
CA LEU A 52 -8.98 -0.83 -6.43
C LEU A 52 -9.87 -0.60 -7.65
N GLU A 53 -9.92 -1.56 -8.59
CA GLU A 53 -10.77 -1.47 -9.78
C GLU A 53 -12.26 -1.34 -9.41
N THR A 54 -12.73 -2.12 -8.42
CA THR A 54 -14.11 -2.04 -7.93
C THR A 54 -14.41 -0.67 -7.31
N ILE A 55 -13.62 -0.24 -6.30
CA ILE A 55 -13.92 0.99 -5.57
C ILE A 55 -13.84 2.22 -6.49
N ILE A 56 -12.79 2.29 -7.31
CA ILE A 56 -12.62 3.42 -8.25
C ILE A 56 -13.73 3.37 -9.30
N GLY A 57 -14.01 2.20 -9.86
CA GLY A 57 -15.02 2.03 -10.90
C GLY A 57 -16.44 2.41 -10.45
N GLU A 58 -16.81 2.01 -9.23
CA GLU A 58 -18.06 2.45 -8.60
C GLU A 58 -18.09 3.96 -8.38
N THR A 59 -16.96 4.54 -7.95
CA THR A 59 -16.86 5.98 -7.69
C THR A 59 -16.97 6.83 -8.95
N VAL A 60 -16.36 6.41 -10.07
CA VAL A 60 -16.39 7.15 -11.33
C VAL A 60 -17.57 6.78 -12.24
N GLY A 61 -18.35 5.74 -11.87
CA GLY A 61 -19.50 5.26 -12.63
C GLY A 61 -19.14 4.55 -13.94
N LYS A 62 -17.92 4.00 -14.06
CA LYS A 62 -17.42 3.32 -15.26
C LYS A 62 -16.32 2.34 -14.90
N ALA A 63 -16.18 1.26 -15.67
CA ALA A 63 -15.13 0.28 -15.45
C ALA A 63 -13.74 0.91 -15.60
N VAL A 64 -12.84 0.60 -14.66
CA VAL A 64 -11.45 1.06 -14.66
C VAL A 64 -10.55 -0.15 -14.65
N ARG A 65 -9.38 -0.01 -15.27
CA ARG A 65 -8.32 -1.02 -15.23
C ARG A 65 -7.15 -0.49 -14.43
N VAL A 66 -6.69 -1.25 -13.45
CA VAL A 66 -5.53 -0.93 -12.62
C VAL A 66 -4.42 -1.90 -12.96
N THR A 67 -3.23 -1.37 -13.20
CA THR A 67 -2.01 -2.17 -13.40
C THR A 67 -0.96 -1.73 -12.39
N MET A 68 -0.19 -2.68 -11.88
CA MET A 68 0.99 -2.34 -11.11
C MET A 68 1.99 -1.64 -12.03
N ALA A 69 2.29 -0.38 -11.73
CA ALA A 69 3.39 0.30 -12.37
C ALA A 69 4.69 -0.34 -11.87
N SER A 70 5.38 -1.08 -12.73
CA SER A 70 6.76 -1.52 -12.51
C SER A 70 7.72 -0.34 -12.63
N SER A 71 7.46 0.73 -11.92
CA SER A 71 8.39 1.83 -11.80
C SER A 71 9.31 1.48 -10.65
N ARG A 72 10.62 1.50 -10.91
CA ARG A 72 11.63 1.74 -9.86
C ARG A 72 11.34 3.14 -9.28
N LEU A 73 10.27 3.27 -8.52
CA LEU A 73 10.07 4.40 -7.64
C LEU A 73 11.18 4.26 -6.62
N SER A 74 12.19 5.13 -6.73
CA SER A 74 13.11 5.38 -5.64
C SER A 74 12.24 5.56 -4.40
N LEU A 75 12.27 4.59 -3.50
CA LEU A 75 11.67 4.72 -2.19
C LEU A 75 12.13 6.09 -1.67
N PRO A 76 11.24 6.99 -1.21
CA PRO A 76 11.69 8.18 -0.54
C PRO A 76 12.63 7.72 0.57
N GLU A 77 13.89 8.15 0.46
CA GLU A 77 14.98 7.84 1.38
C GLU A 77 14.66 8.52 2.72
N ALA A 78 13.75 7.92 3.49
CA ALA A 78 13.32 8.45 4.77
C ALA A 78 12.71 7.36 5.66
N ALA A 79 13.56 6.43 6.07
CA ALA A 79 13.69 5.98 7.47
C ALA A 79 14.85 4.99 7.53
N SER A 80 16.05 5.57 7.52
CA SER A 80 17.27 5.06 8.18
C SER A 80 17.22 3.63 8.71
N GLU A 81 18.03 2.78 8.08
CA GLU A 81 18.63 1.59 8.67
C GLU A 81 19.27 1.90 10.03
N GLN A 82 18.48 1.82 11.10
CA GLN A 82 19.01 1.82 12.47
C GLN A 82 18.39 0.68 13.27
N THR A 83 18.42 -0.55 12.74
CA THR A 83 17.84 -1.72 13.47
C THR A 83 18.64 -3.02 13.35
N LYS A 84 19.97 -2.96 13.21
CA LYS A 84 20.79 -4.16 13.50
C LYS A 84 22.15 -3.90 14.15
N ALA A 85 22.73 -2.71 13.99
CA ALA A 85 24.04 -2.39 14.58
C ALA A 85 23.97 -2.10 16.10
N ASP A 86 22.91 -1.45 16.58
CA ASP A 86 22.81 -1.06 18.01
C ASP A 86 22.42 -2.19 18.97
N TYR A 87 21.79 -3.27 18.49
CA TYR A 87 21.42 -4.38 19.38
C TYR A 87 22.63 -5.24 19.79
N VAL A 88 23.65 -5.36 18.92
CA VAL A 88 24.84 -6.17 19.20
C VAL A 88 25.83 -5.44 20.10
N ALA A 89 25.88 -4.10 20.06
CA ALA A 89 26.78 -3.30 20.89
C ALA A 89 26.38 -3.25 22.38
N LYS A 90 25.12 -3.58 22.73
CA LYS A 90 24.63 -3.51 24.11
C LYS A 90 24.67 -4.85 24.87
N ILE A 91 25.07 -5.93 24.21
CA ILE A 91 25.21 -7.28 24.80
C ILE A 91 26.70 -7.60 25.05
N ALA A 92 27.61 -6.82 24.47
CA ALA A 92 29.05 -7.00 24.57
C ALA A 92 29.76 -5.96 25.47
N ALA A 93 29.01 -5.20 26.28
CA ALA A 93 29.54 -4.23 27.23
C ALA A 93 29.20 -4.65 28.67
#